data_AF-A0A7W7ZR53-F1
#
_entry.id   AF-A0A7W7ZR53-F1
#
_cell.length_a   1.000
_cell.length_b   1.000
_cell.length_c   1.000
_cell.angle_alpha   90.00
_cell.angle_beta   90.00
_cell.angle_gamma   90.00
#
_symmetry.space_group_name_H-M   'P 1'
#
loop_
_entity.id
_entity.type
_entity.pdbx_description
1 polymer ?
#
loop_
_entity_poly.entity_id
_entity_poly.type
_entity_poly.pdbx_seq_one_letter_code
_entity_poly.pdbx_strand_id
1 'polypeptide(L)'
;MKYLLTTLLSLFLLVSAVHAEETVLVTIKLVKTANAPADLPSTIHFPATCSDCKTIDDPAYARQNARETILAMRIPRSTFIDLQVDTESNAFERVLLETTDLSFERTSNGIHFTVPSQIADRPNSGEFQTHLYWQGVELRFEHGDPARRAGAYATGDFPAVQREAANNLEFGLLEAIRELGLDHYVDDQNLGRLFLMGFDTNYPHGHLDSPPHFHLALWLGNYRGTGSLIPHLYLTPEGLISHSLVGPYAGAGDLSNLDYKANQKFTAVDMLGRPVFSLILTPEGGINFARYDGLQCSLRPLAQGFQSGIEVSCPPFPKKIIKVEDDLKTGEIKESIDGEISSIFHYDSANGALLQP
;
A
#
# COMPACT_ATOMS: atom_id res chain seq x y z
N MET A 1 45.84 58.64 -27.07
CA MET A 1 46.58 57.44 -27.50
C MET A 1 46.55 56.44 -26.35
N LYS A 2 45.87 55.30 -26.57
CA LYS A 2 45.96 54.00 -25.83
C LYS A 2 45.44 53.97 -24.37
N TYR A 3 44.27 53.33 -24.13
CA TYR A 3 44.03 52.00 -23.50
C TYR A 3 44.27 52.00 -21.97
N LEU A 4 43.48 51.41 -21.05
CA LEU A 4 42.83 50.08 -21.00
C LEU A 4 41.94 50.08 -19.71
N LEU A 5 40.61 49.92 -19.77
CA LEU A 5 39.82 48.69 -19.51
C LEU A 5 40.35 47.72 -18.43
N THR A 6 39.63 47.60 -17.30
CA THR A 6 39.36 46.32 -16.60
C THR A 6 38.29 46.50 -15.52
N THR A 7 37.02 46.30 -15.87
CA THR A 7 35.97 45.99 -14.89
C THR A 7 35.71 44.49 -14.97
N LEU A 8 36.18 43.76 -13.96
CA LEU A 8 36.00 42.31 -13.85
C LEU A 8 34.55 42.04 -13.39
N LEU A 9 33.69 41.62 -14.31
CA LEU A 9 32.35 41.14 -13.99
C LEU A 9 32.45 39.63 -13.70
N SER A 10 32.68 39.27 -12.44
CA SER A 10 32.63 37.87 -12.00
C SER A 10 31.17 37.45 -11.84
N LEU A 11 30.64 36.83 -12.89
CA LEU A 11 29.37 36.12 -12.87
C LEU A 11 29.58 34.78 -12.14
N PHE A 12 29.28 34.70 -10.85
CA PHE A 12 29.20 33.43 -10.13
C PHE A 12 27.91 32.70 -10.55
N LEU A 13 28.01 31.83 -11.55
CA LEU A 13 27.04 30.78 -11.81
C LEU A 13 27.23 29.68 -10.76
N LEU A 14 26.49 29.76 -9.65
CA LEU A 14 26.26 28.63 -8.76
C LEU A 14 25.30 27.67 -9.46
N VAL A 15 25.83 26.84 -10.36
CA VAL A 15 25.15 25.60 -10.76
C VAL A 15 25.41 24.60 -9.64
N SER A 16 24.47 24.50 -8.71
CA SER A 16 24.42 23.33 -7.82
C SER A 16 24.14 22.11 -8.71
N ALA A 17 25.20 21.40 -9.09
CA ALA A 17 25.08 20.08 -9.67
C ALA A 17 24.51 19.16 -8.59
N VAL A 18 23.19 19.02 -8.57
CA VAL A 18 22.51 17.91 -7.91
C VAL A 18 23.05 16.65 -8.60
N HIS A 19 24.06 16.02 -8.01
CA HIS A 19 24.49 14.70 -8.43
C HIS A 19 23.31 13.78 -8.14
N ALA A 20 22.63 13.32 -9.18
CA ALA A 20 21.69 12.23 -9.03
C ALA A 20 22.44 11.05 -8.40
N GLU A 21 21.85 10.39 -7.38
CA GLU A 21 22.47 9.17 -6.85
C GLU A 21 22.71 8.20 -8.01
N GLU A 22 23.99 7.88 -8.23
CA GLU A 22 24.46 7.01 -9.31
C GLU A 22 24.02 5.55 -9.11
N THR A 23 23.46 5.25 -7.93
CA THR A 23 22.88 3.95 -7.59
C THR A 23 21.40 4.07 -7.26
N VAL A 24 20.70 2.95 -7.34
CA VAL A 24 19.29 2.79 -6.97
C VAL A 24 19.13 1.60 -6.03
N LEU A 25 18.22 1.72 -5.08
CA LEU A 25 17.81 0.61 -4.21
C LEU A 25 16.90 -0.33 -4.99
N VAL A 26 17.20 -1.62 -4.99
CA VAL A 26 16.37 -2.66 -5.59
C VAL A 26 16.12 -3.75 -4.56
N THR A 27 14.87 -4.14 -4.41
CA THR A 27 14.49 -5.35 -3.68
C THR A 27 14.08 -6.44 -4.66
N ILE A 28 14.49 -7.67 -4.41
CA ILE A 28 14.13 -8.86 -5.21
C ILE A 28 13.46 -9.85 -4.28
N LYS A 29 12.28 -10.35 -4.64
CA LYS A 29 11.56 -11.37 -3.90
C LYS A 29 11.81 -12.73 -4.53
N LEU A 30 12.37 -13.67 -3.76
CA LEU A 30 12.49 -15.08 -4.10
C LEU A 30 11.33 -15.83 -3.47
N VAL A 31 10.42 -16.36 -4.29
CA VAL A 31 9.23 -17.07 -3.81
C VAL A 31 9.59 -18.52 -3.51
N LYS A 32 9.31 -18.94 -2.28
CA LYS A 32 9.64 -20.27 -1.77
C LYS A 32 8.61 -21.30 -2.24
N THR A 33 9.11 -22.48 -2.61
CA THR A 33 8.25 -23.66 -2.82
C THR A 33 7.60 -24.09 -1.50
N ALA A 34 6.51 -24.85 -1.56
CA ALA A 34 5.78 -25.30 -0.37
C ALA A 34 6.62 -26.14 0.63
N ASN A 35 7.72 -26.75 0.19
CA ASN A 35 8.57 -27.60 1.02
C ASN A 35 9.84 -26.89 1.51
N ALA A 36 10.08 -25.65 1.09
CA ALA A 36 11.27 -24.91 1.43
C ALA A 36 11.23 -24.45 2.92
N PRO A 37 12.38 -24.48 3.63
CA PRO A 37 12.47 -23.94 4.99
C PRO A 37 12.12 -22.45 5.09
N ALA A 38 11.52 -22.06 6.21
CA ALA A 38 11.23 -20.64 6.50
C ALA A 38 12.51 -19.81 6.71
N ASP A 39 13.59 -20.44 7.18
CA ASP A 39 14.92 -19.84 7.28
C ASP A 39 15.85 -20.50 6.26
N LEU A 40 16.18 -19.75 5.20
CA LEU A 40 17.02 -20.15 4.09
C LEU A 40 18.17 -19.14 3.91
N PRO A 41 19.39 -19.51 4.29
CA PRO A 41 20.57 -18.69 4.01
C PRO A 41 20.64 -18.33 2.52
N SER A 42 20.82 -17.04 2.25
CA SER A 42 20.90 -16.50 0.90
C SER A 42 22.00 -15.44 0.86
N THR A 43 23.04 -15.66 0.06
CA THR A 43 24.17 -14.72 -0.07
C THR A 43 24.27 -14.21 -1.50
N ILE A 44 24.25 -12.89 -1.69
CA ILE A 44 24.36 -12.26 -3.01
C ILE A 44 25.83 -12.13 -3.41
N HIS A 45 26.16 -12.57 -4.62
CA HIS A 45 27.44 -12.35 -5.27
C HIS A 45 27.24 -11.44 -6.48
N PHE A 46 27.86 -10.26 -6.42
CA PHE A 46 27.85 -9.30 -7.51
C PHE A 46 28.93 -9.64 -8.55
N PRO A 47 28.76 -9.22 -9.82
CA PRO A 47 29.81 -9.28 -10.81
C PRO A 47 31.04 -8.51 -10.32
N ALA A 48 32.23 -9.02 -10.60
CA ALA A 48 33.49 -8.34 -10.27
C ALA A 48 33.61 -6.94 -10.92
N THR A 49 32.83 -6.70 -11.98
CA THR A 49 32.75 -5.41 -12.69
C THR A 49 31.85 -4.38 -12.01
N CYS A 50 31.04 -4.76 -11.00
CA CYS A 50 30.16 -3.83 -10.30
C CYS A 50 30.78 -3.37 -8.97
N SER A 51 31.65 -2.37 -9.02
CA SER A 51 32.29 -1.81 -7.81
C SER A 51 31.34 -1.09 -6.86
N ASP A 52 30.23 -0.56 -7.39
CA ASP A 52 29.26 0.23 -6.62
C ASP A 52 28.08 -0.61 -6.11
N CYS A 53 28.04 -1.90 -6.46
CA CYS A 53 27.01 -2.82 -5.98
C CYS A 53 27.23 -3.15 -4.49
N LYS A 54 26.16 -3.09 -3.70
CA LYS A 54 26.20 -3.39 -2.25
C LYS A 54 24.94 -4.10 -1.82
N THR A 55 25.07 -5.08 -0.93
CA THR A 55 23.94 -5.66 -0.22
C THR A 55 23.42 -4.66 0.81
N ILE A 56 22.11 -4.70 1.07
CA ILE A 56 21.46 -3.94 2.13
C ILE A 56 20.90 -4.94 3.13
N ASP A 57 21.34 -4.84 4.37
CA ASP A 57 20.93 -5.71 5.49
C ASP A 57 20.06 -4.92 6.49
N ASP A 58 18.97 -4.36 5.97
CA ASP A 58 17.96 -3.66 6.76
C ASP A 58 16.66 -4.47 6.71
N PRO A 59 16.11 -4.93 7.86
CA PRO A 59 14.84 -5.67 7.91
C PRO A 59 13.64 -5.02 7.21
N ALA A 60 13.66 -3.70 7.01
CA ALA A 60 12.68 -2.99 6.20
C ALA A 60 12.68 -3.42 4.72
N TYR A 61 13.85 -3.80 4.19
CA TYR A 61 14.07 -4.06 2.78
C TYR A 61 14.56 -5.49 2.50
N ALA A 62 15.30 -6.11 3.42
CA ALA A 62 15.83 -7.46 3.33
C ALA A 62 15.33 -8.31 4.50
N ARG A 63 14.57 -9.35 4.20
CA ARG A 63 13.98 -10.23 5.23
C ARG A 63 13.57 -11.56 4.60
N GLN A 64 13.21 -12.52 5.43
CA GLN A 64 12.66 -13.78 4.95
C GLN A 64 11.58 -14.29 5.90
N ASN A 65 10.70 -15.12 5.34
CA ASN A 65 9.62 -15.77 6.07
C ASN A 65 9.28 -17.12 5.41
N ALA A 66 8.14 -17.71 5.75
CA ALA A 66 7.75 -19.02 5.22
C ALA A 66 7.38 -19.00 3.71
N ARG A 67 7.05 -17.84 3.15
CA ARG A 67 6.64 -17.67 1.73
C ARG A 67 7.76 -17.22 0.83
N GLU A 68 8.72 -16.47 1.35
CA GLU A 68 9.66 -15.73 0.50
C GLU A 68 10.95 -15.32 1.23
N THR A 69 11.97 -15.05 0.43
CA THR A 69 13.18 -14.33 0.82
C THR A 69 13.24 -13.04 0.01
N ILE A 70 13.24 -11.88 0.67
CA ILE A 70 13.43 -10.58 0.05
C ILE A 70 14.88 -10.18 0.22
N LEU A 71 15.57 -10.01 -0.90
CA LEU A 71 16.94 -9.54 -1.00
C LEU A 71 16.92 -8.04 -1.29
N ALA A 72 17.78 -7.25 -0.63
CA ALA A 72 17.92 -5.83 -0.92
C ALA A 72 19.36 -5.48 -1.31
N MET A 73 19.48 -4.57 -2.27
CA MET A 73 20.78 -4.17 -2.81
C MET A 73 20.74 -2.76 -3.39
N ARG A 74 21.88 -2.08 -3.36
CA ARG A 74 22.14 -0.89 -4.17
C ARG A 74 22.90 -1.33 -5.43
N ILE A 75 22.41 -0.92 -6.60
CA ILE A 75 23.06 -1.20 -7.89
C ILE A 75 23.19 0.07 -8.72
N PRO A 76 24.16 0.16 -9.65
CA PRO A 76 24.27 1.30 -10.57
C PRO A 76 22.99 1.54 -11.35
N ARG A 77 22.61 2.80 -11.47
CA ARG A 77 21.47 3.23 -12.30
C ARG A 77 21.72 2.87 -13.76
N SER A 78 20.64 2.59 -14.49
CA SER A 78 20.67 2.37 -15.94
C SER A 78 21.58 1.22 -16.40
N THR A 79 21.83 0.23 -15.54
CA THR A 79 22.77 -0.87 -15.79
C THR A 79 22.12 -2.22 -15.49
N PHE A 80 22.36 -3.22 -16.33
CA PHE A 80 21.96 -4.61 -16.07
C PHE A 80 22.96 -5.25 -15.12
N ILE A 81 22.47 -6.00 -14.13
CA ILE A 81 23.32 -6.67 -13.15
C ILE A 81 23.00 -8.16 -13.14
N ASP A 82 23.97 -8.98 -13.52
CA ASP A 82 23.90 -10.44 -13.38
C ASP A 82 24.20 -10.83 -11.94
N LEU A 83 23.30 -11.55 -11.27
CA LEU A 83 23.43 -11.91 -9.87
C LEU A 83 23.49 -13.43 -9.72
N GLN A 84 24.46 -13.89 -8.93
CA GLN A 84 24.46 -15.22 -8.35
C GLN A 84 24.01 -15.10 -6.89
N VAL A 85 23.07 -15.93 -6.47
CA VAL A 85 22.66 -16.04 -5.07
C VAL A 85 22.98 -17.45 -4.60
N ASP A 86 23.89 -17.56 -3.65
CA ASP A 86 24.19 -18.84 -2.99
C ASP A 86 23.08 -19.18 -2.02
N THR A 87 22.40 -20.29 -2.28
CA THR A 87 21.23 -20.77 -1.53
C THR A 87 20.85 -22.20 -1.96
N GLU A 88 19.77 -22.76 -1.42
CA GLU A 88 19.23 -24.03 -1.89
C GLU A 88 18.50 -23.83 -3.24
N SER A 89 19.11 -24.31 -4.34
CA SER A 89 18.63 -24.04 -5.70
C SER A 89 17.21 -24.54 -6.02
N ASN A 90 16.74 -25.56 -5.31
CA ASN A 90 15.38 -26.11 -5.47
C ASN A 90 14.35 -25.51 -4.51
N ALA A 91 14.77 -24.60 -3.61
CA ALA A 91 13.87 -24.01 -2.62
C ALA A 91 12.95 -22.94 -3.22
N PHE A 92 13.27 -22.40 -4.39
CA PHE A 92 12.55 -21.30 -5.00
C PHE A 92 11.90 -21.68 -6.33
N GLU A 93 10.70 -21.14 -6.55
CA GLU A 93 9.92 -21.32 -7.77
C GLU A 93 9.87 -20.08 -8.65
N ARG A 94 10.03 -18.89 -8.08
CA ARG A 94 9.98 -17.61 -8.80
C ARG A 94 10.99 -16.60 -8.24
N VAL A 95 11.44 -15.71 -9.11
CA VAL A 95 12.25 -14.53 -8.78
C VAL A 95 11.48 -13.32 -9.28
N LEU A 96 11.17 -12.39 -8.39
CA LEU A 96 10.30 -11.25 -8.67
C LEU A 96 11.03 -9.93 -8.43
N LEU A 97 10.88 -9.02 -9.38
CA LEU A 97 11.13 -7.60 -9.20
C LEU A 97 9.78 -6.88 -9.19
N GLU A 98 9.37 -6.40 -8.02
CA GLU A 98 8.02 -5.91 -7.75
C GLU A 98 6.99 -6.99 -8.15
N THR A 99 6.21 -6.75 -9.20
CA THR A 99 5.20 -7.68 -9.73
C THR A 99 5.67 -8.46 -10.97
N THR A 100 6.92 -8.26 -11.40
CA THR A 100 7.46 -8.85 -12.64
C THR A 100 8.32 -10.08 -12.37
N ASP A 101 8.01 -11.19 -13.04
CA ASP A 101 8.87 -12.38 -13.05
C ASP A 101 10.18 -12.15 -13.82
N LEU A 102 11.28 -12.47 -13.15
CA LEU A 102 12.61 -12.59 -13.74
C LEU A 102 12.87 -14.07 -14.06
N SER A 103 13.37 -14.32 -15.26
CA SER A 103 13.90 -15.64 -15.59
C SER A 103 15.14 -15.91 -14.74
N PHE A 104 15.27 -17.14 -14.24
CA PHE A 104 16.41 -17.55 -13.44
C PHE A 104 16.84 -18.98 -13.78
N GLU A 105 18.10 -19.28 -13.53
CA GLU A 105 18.70 -20.59 -13.71
C GLU A 105 19.09 -21.18 -12.36
N ARG A 106 18.93 -22.49 -12.19
CA ARG A 106 19.43 -23.22 -11.03
C ARG A 106 20.88 -23.60 -11.28
N THR A 107 21.75 -23.28 -10.34
CA THR A 107 23.17 -23.63 -10.35
C THR A 107 23.47 -24.68 -9.27
N SER A 108 24.70 -25.21 -9.25
CA SER A 108 25.12 -26.18 -8.22
C SER A 108 25.15 -25.60 -6.81
N ASN A 109 25.28 -24.27 -6.69
CA ASN A 109 25.44 -23.53 -5.44
C ASN A 109 24.27 -22.56 -5.16
N GLY A 110 23.26 -22.47 -6.02
CA GLY A 110 22.09 -21.63 -5.79
C GLY A 110 21.33 -21.26 -7.05
N ILE A 111 21.05 -19.98 -7.25
CA ILE A 111 20.31 -19.47 -8.40
C ILE A 111 21.05 -18.30 -9.06
N HIS A 112 20.85 -18.14 -10.37
CA HIS A 112 21.41 -17.06 -11.17
C HIS A 112 20.30 -16.34 -11.94
N PHE A 113 20.30 -15.01 -11.94
CA PHE A 113 19.34 -14.19 -12.70
C PHE A 113 19.89 -12.79 -12.98
N THR A 114 19.33 -12.12 -13.98
CA THR A 114 19.69 -10.75 -14.34
C THR A 114 18.66 -9.76 -13.81
N VAL A 115 19.11 -8.76 -13.05
CA VAL A 115 18.29 -7.60 -12.70
C VAL A 115 18.30 -6.63 -13.88
N PRO A 116 17.13 -6.28 -14.46
CA PRO A 116 17.06 -5.33 -15.57
C PRO A 116 17.46 -3.92 -15.12
N SER A 117 17.95 -3.11 -16.06
CA SER A 117 18.34 -1.72 -15.81
C SER A 117 17.23 -0.91 -15.12
N GLN A 118 17.55 -0.34 -13.95
CA GLN A 118 16.63 0.50 -13.17
C GLN A 118 17.03 1.97 -13.22
N ILE A 119 16.04 2.85 -13.39
CA ILE A 119 16.22 4.31 -13.43
C ILE A 119 15.82 5.01 -12.13
N ALA A 120 15.23 4.28 -11.20
CA ALA A 120 14.76 4.74 -9.89
C ALA A 120 14.76 3.57 -8.91
N ASP A 121 14.60 3.86 -7.63
CA ASP A 121 14.45 2.83 -6.61
C ASP A 121 13.23 1.94 -6.90
N ARG A 122 13.39 0.66 -6.59
CA ARG A 122 12.39 -0.41 -6.70
C ARG A 122 12.28 -1.15 -5.36
N PRO A 123 11.76 -0.53 -4.29
CA PRO A 123 11.73 -1.15 -2.97
C PRO A 123 10.50 -2.05 -2.76
N ASN A 124 9.55 -2.06 -3.70
CA ASN A 124 8.21 -2.60 -3.50
C ASN A 124 8.09 -4.12 -3.60
N SER A 125 9.18 -4.87 -3.84
CA SER A 125 9.09 -6.34 -3.87
C SER A 125 8.60 -6.93 -2.55
N GLY A 126 8.70 -6.21 -1.43
CA GLY A 126 8.13 -6.64 -0.15
C GLY A 126 6.66 -6.32 0.07
N GLU A 127 6.01 -5.59 -0.83
CA GLU A 127 4.57 -5.32 -0.78
C GLU A 127 3.76 -6.59 -1.08
N PHE A 128 2.53 -6.64 -0.58
CA PHE A 128 1.59 -7.72 -0.82
C PHE A 128 0.16 -7.18 -0.77
N GLN A 129 -0.23 -6.54 -1.86
CA GLN A 129 -1.48 -5.79 -1.98
C GLN A 129 -2.07 -5.91 -3.38
N THR A 130 -3.39 -5.83 -3.49
CA THR A 130 -4.10 -5.76 -4.78
C THR A 130 -4.64 -4.35 -4.99
N HIS A 131 -4.36 -3.74 -6.15
CA HIS A 131 -5.01 -2.47 -6.52
C HIS A 131 -6.24 -2.74 -7.39
N LEU A 132 -7.39 -2.21 -6.98
CA LEU A 132 -8.65 -2.22 -7.70
C LEU A 132 -9.06 -0.78 -8.05
N TYR A 133 -9.62 -0.60 -9.25
CA TYR A 133 -9.92 0.72 -9.80
C TYR A 133 -11.36 0.81 -10.26
N TRP A 134 -12.03 1.88 -9.81
CA TRP A 134 -13.33 2.31 -10.34
C TRP A 134 -13.24 3.79 -10.71
N GLN A 135 -14.31 4.32 -11.30
CA GLN A 135 -14.40 5.75 -11.56
C GLN A 135 -14.21 6.52 -10.25
N GLY A 136 -13.34 7.53 -10.22
CA GLY A 136 -13.09 8.34 -9.02
C GLY A 136 -12.59 7.62 -7.76
N VAL A 137 -12.35 6.30 -7.79
CA VAL A 137 -11.98 5.49 -6.62
C VAL A 137 -10.83 4.54 -6.94
N GLU A 138 -9.88 4.44 -6.02
CA GLU A 138 -8.88 3.38 -5.99
C GLU A 138 -8.92 2.71 -4.62
N LEU A 139 -8.87 1.39 -4.64
CA LEU A 139 -8.77 0.56 -3.46
C LEU A 139 -7.45 -0.18 -3.51
N ARG A 140 -6.57 0.09 -2.55
CA ARG A 140 -5.33 -0.65 -2.33
C ARG A 140 -5.60 -1.67 -1.20
N PHE A 141 -5.96 -2.88 -1.60
CA PHE A 141 -6.37 -3.95 -0.70
C PHE A 141 -5.13 -4.60 -0.07
N GLU A 142 -4.95 -4.39 1.22
CA GLU A 142 -3.79 -4.93 1.96
C GLU A 142 -4.04 -6.34 2.48
N HIS A 143 -3.36 -7.32 1.88
CA HIS A 143 -3.52 -8.72 2.25
C HIS A 143 -2.89 -9.03 3.62
N GLY A 144 -3.65 -9.70 4.48
CA GLY A 144 -3.19 -10.09 5.82
C GLY A 144 -2.71 -11.53 5.88
N ASP A 145 -1.55 -11.85 5.28
CA ASP A 145 -0.97 -13.21 5.37
C ASP A 145 -0.11 -13.38 6.64
N PRO A 146 -0.52 -14.22 7.61
CA PRO A 146 0.27 -14.49 8.81
C PRO A 146 1.65 -15.08 8.50
N ALA A 147 1.82 -15.73 7.35
CA ALA A 147 3.11 -16.29 6.91
C ALA A 147 4.09 -15.22 6.39
N ARG A 148 3.61 -13.99 6.11
CA ARG A 148 4.40 -12.84 5.67
C ARG A 148 4.56 -11.75 6.74
N ARG A 149 4.03 -11.96 7.94
CA ARG A 149 4.07 -11.01 9.06
C ARG A 149 5.48 -10.50 9.33
N ALA A 150 5.61 -9.19 9.57
CA ALA A 150 6.88 -8.55 9.90
C ALA A 150 6.67 -7.25 10.70
N GLY A 151 7.76 -6.56 11.04
CA GLY A 151 7.71 -5.30 11.79
C GLY A 151 6.99 -5.44 13.14
N ALA A 152 6.10 -4.50 13.46
CA ALA A 152 5.31 -4.53 14.69
C ALA A 152 4.42 -5.78 14.82
N TYR A 153 4.08 -6.42 13.70
CA TYR A 153 3.27 -7.64 13.66
C TYR A 153 4.10 -8.92 13.63
N ALA A 154 5.44 -8.86 13.72
CA ALA A 154 6.31 -10.04 13.65
C ALA A 154 6.08 -11.05 14.79
N THR A 155 5.62 -10.59 15.97
CA THR A 155 5.35 -11.43 17.15
C THR A 155 4.00 -11.11 17.78
N GLY A 156 3.52 -11.99 18.67
CA GLY A 156 2.19 -11.88 19.29
C GLY A 156 1.04 -12.36 18.40
N ASP A 157 -0.18 -12.03 18.81
CA ASP A 157 -1.41 -12.41 18.11
C ASP A 157 -1.52 -11.69 16.77
N PHE A 158 -1.88 -12.44 15.73
CA PHE A 158 -2.13 -11.85 14.42
C PHE A 158 -3.48 -11.13 14.43
N PRO A 159 -3.60 -9.90 13.89
CA PRO A 159 -4.82 -9.10 13.96
C PRO A 159 -5.88 -9.55 12.93
N ALA A 160 -6.26 -10.82 12.95
CA ALA A 160 -7.17 -11.43 11.98
C ALA A 160 -8.55 -10.75 11.98
N VAL A 161 -9.11 -10.49 13.16
CA VAL A 161 -10.42 -9.81 13.30
C VAL A 161 -10.38 -8.42 12.70
N GLN A 162 -9.34 -7.64 12.99
CA GLN A 162 -9.19 -6.30 12.46
C GLN A 162 -8.91 -6.31 10.95
N ARG A 163 -8.21 -7.33 10.45
CA ARG A 163 -8.00 -7.48 9.02
C ARG A 163 -9.31 -7.71 8.29
N GLU A 164 -10.10 -8.70 8.72
CA GLU A 164 -11.42 -8.99 8.15
C GLU A 164 -12.36 -7.77 8.27
N ALA A 165 -12.33 -7.08 9.42
CA ALA A 165 -13.09 -5.85 9.62
C ALA A 165 -12.73 -4.76 8.61
N ALA A 166 -11.43 -4.51 8.39
CA ALA A 166 -10.97 -3.54 7.40
C ALA A 166 -11.40 -3.92 5.98
N ASN A 167 -11.25 -5.18 5.58
CA ASN A 167 -11.67 -5.65 4.25
C ASN A 167 -13.17 -5.35 4.00
N ASN A 168 -14.02 -5.64 4.99
CA ASN A 168 -15.46 -5.35 4.92
C ASN A 168 -15.74 -3.84 4.92
N LEU A 169 -14.98 -3.05 5.69
CA LEU A 169 -15.12 -1.60 5.77
C LEU A 169 -14.73 -0.91 4.46
N GLU A 170 -13.67 -1.36 3.80
CA GLU A 170 -13.22 -0.82 2.51
C GLU A 170 -14.29 -1.01 1.44
N PHE A 171 -14.83 -2.22 1.28
CA PHE A 171 -15.90 -2.48 0.31
C PHE A 171 -17.25 -1.88 0.72
N GLY A 172 -17.57 -1.83 2.02
CA GLY A 172 -18.77 -1.15 2.49
C GLY A 172 -18.74 0.36 2.24
N LEU A 173 -17.56 0.98 2.36
CA LEU A 173 -17.37 2.37 1.96
C LEU A 173 -17.39 2.55 0.45
N LEU A 174 -16.81 1.64 -0.33
CA LEU A 174 -16.94 1.64 -1.78
C LEU A 174 -18.41 1.66 -2.21
N GLU A 175 -19.24 0.83 -1.56
CA GLU A 175 -20.68 0.80 -1.85
C GLU A 175 -21.38 2.11 -1.44
N ALA A 176 -21.06 2.64 -0.25
CA ALA A 176 -21.60 3.93 0.18
C ALA A 176 -21.16 5.08 -0.75
N ILE A 177 -19.93 5.04 -1.28
CA ILE A 177 -19.40 6.01 -2.24
C ILE A 177 -20.24 5.98 -3.53
N ARG A 178 -20.53 4.78 -4.07
CA ARG A 178 -21.36 4.58 -5.26
C ARG A 178 -22.79 5.07 -5.05
N GLU A 179 -23.42 4.69 -3.94
CA GLU A 179 -24.80 5.10 -3.62
C GLU A 179 -24.93 6.62 -3.43
N LEU A 180 -23.88 7.27 -2.91
CA LEU A 180 -23.84 8.73 -2.80
C LEU A 180 -23.49 9.42 -4.13
N GLY A 181 -23.09 8.68 -5.18
CA GLY A 181 -22.58 9.21 -6.45
C GLY A 181 -21.28 10.01 -6.29
N LEU A 182 -20.51 9.72 -5.24
CA LEU A 182 -19.30 10.48 -4.90
C LEU A 182 -18.12 10.11 -5.80
N ASP A 183 -18.07 8.85 -6.27
CA ASP A 183 -17.17 8.36 -7.31
C ASP A 183 -17.22 9.22 -8.58
N HIS A 184 -18.42 9.35 -9.16
CA HIS A 184 -18.67 10.19 -10.33
C HIS A 184 -18.38 11.66 -10.04
N TYR A 185 -18.82 12.18 -8.89
CA TYR A 185 -18.57 13.58 -8.54
C TYR A 185 -17.08 13.92 -8.46
N VAL A 186 -16.28 13.07 -7.80
CA VAL A 186 -14.83 13.28 -7.67
C VAL A 186 -14.13 13.25 -9.02
N ASP A 187 -14.53 12.31 -9.89
CA ASP A 187 -13.97 12.16 -11.23
C ASP A 187 -14.39 13.30 -12.18
N ASP A 188 -15.69 13.56 -12.30
CA ASP A 188 -16.26 14.58 -13.19
C ASP A 188 -15.78 16.00 -12.84
N GLN A 189 -15.53 16.26 -11.56
CA GLN A 189 -15.00 17.55 -11.09
C GLN A 189 -13.47 17.58 -11.02
N ASN A 190 -12.79 16.50 -11.42
CA ASN A 190 -11.34 16.35 -11.41
C ASN A 190 -10.72 16.74 -10.05
N LEU A 191 -11.32 16.26 -8.96
CA LEU A 191 -10.89 16.58 -7.59
C LEU A 191 -9.71 15.72 -7.14
N GLY A 192 -9.36 14.71 -7.93
CA GLY A 192 -8.37 13.69 -7.60
C GLY A 192 -9.03 12.32 -7.55
N ARG A 193 -8.81 11.57 -6.47
CA ARG A 193 -9.35 10.22 -6.30
C ARG A 193 -9.68 9.90 -4.85
N LEU A 194 -10.77 9.18 -4.60
CA LEU A 194 -11.04 8.57 -3.30
C LEU A 194 -10.15 7.34 -3.16
N PHE A 195 -9.36 7.27 -2.10
CA PHE A 195 -8.39 6.22 -1.87
C PHE A 195 -8.77 5.43 -0.62
N LEU A 196 -9.14 4.18 -0.82
CA LEU A 196 -9.44 3.20 0.22
C LEU A 196 -8.20 2.32 0.41
N MET A 197 -7.83 2.07 1.66
CA MET A 197 -6.67 1.25 1.97
C MET A 197 -6.80 0.63 3.36
N GLY A 198 -6.33 -0.61 3.47
CA GLY A 198 -6.23 -1.35 4.72
C GLY A 198 -5.02 -0.92 5.55
N PHE A 199 -4.37 -1.90 6.18
CA PHE A 199 -3.12 -1.67 6.92
C PHE A 199 -2.11 -2.79 6.64
N ASP A 200 -0.83 -2.48 6.53
CA ASP A 200 0.21 -3.45 6.28
C ASP A 200 0.49 -4.34 7.50
N THR A 201 0.63 -5.66 7.28
CA THR A 201 1.13 -6.61 8.30
C THR A 201 2.51 -7.17 7.98
N ASN A 202 3.00 -6.92 6.77
CA ASN A 202 4.24 -7.45 6.18
C ASN A 202 5.40 -6.44 6.19
N TYR A 203 5.24 -5.25 6.80
CA TYR A 203 6.27 -4.22 6.99
C TYR A 203 7.04 -3.87 5.70
N PRO A 204 6.33 -3.47 4.62
CA PRO A 204 6.97 -3.18 3.35
C PRO A 204 7.83 -1.92 3.48
N HIS A 205 9.09 -1.97 3.04
CA HIS A 205 10.02 -0.84 3.00
C HIS A 205 10.07 0.03 4.28
N GLY A 206 9.86 -0.59 5.44
CA GLY A 206 9.90 0.09 6.74
C GLY A 206 8.61 0.79 7.15
N HIS A 207 7.52 0.60 6.41
CA HIS A 207 6.22 1.21 6.69
C HIS A 207 5.63 0.66 7.99
N LEU A 208 5.60 1.50 9.03
CA LEU A 208 5.04 1.18 10.33
C LEU A 208 3.54 1.45 10.35
N ASP A 209 2.75 0.44 10.01
CA ASP A 209 1.31 0.57 9.84
C ASP A 209 0.49 0.03 11.03
N SER A 210 1.09 0.13 12.22
CA SER A 210 0.49 -0.30 13.48
C SER A 210 0.08 0.90 14.36
N PRO A 211 -0.98 0.80 15.18
CA PRO A 211 -1.89 -0.35 15.36
C PRO A 211 -2.92 -0.50 14.21
N PRO A 212 -3.71 -1.61 14.15
CA PRO A 212 -4.66 -1.86 13.06
C PRO A 212 -5.63 -0.71 12.79
N HIS A 213 -5.74 -0.32 11.52
CA HIS A 213 -6.61 0.77 11.06
C HIS A 213 -6.94 0.63 9.57
N PHE A 214 -7.71 1.54 9.01
CA PHE A 214 -7.92 1.64 7.57
C PHE A 214 -8.12 3.11 7.19
N HIS A 215 -8.21 3.37 5.89
CA HIS A 215 -8.25 4.72 5.35
C HIS A 215 -9.42 4.93 4.39
N LEU A 216 -9.95 6.14 4.42
CA LEU A 216 -10.66 6.76 3.30
C LEU A 216 -10.11 8.17 3.14
N ALA A 217 -9.23 8.35 2.16
CA ALA A 217 -8.62 9.64 1.85
C ALA A 217 -9.18 10.20 0.54
N LEU A 218 -9.18 11.53 0.42
CA LEU A 218 -9.27 12.19 -0.88
C LEU A 218 -7.84 12.52 -1.33
N TRP A 219 -7.31 11.75 -2.26
CA TRP A 219 -6.01 12.01 -2.88
C TRP A 219 -6.14 13.11 -3.91
N LEU A 220 -5.64 14.29 -3.57
CA LEU A 220 -5.69 15.46 -4.45
C LEU A 220 -4.73 15.26 -5.64
N GLY A 221 -5.18 15.65 -6.83
CA GLY A 221 -4.48 15.36 -8.10
C GLY A 221 -3.10 16.02 -8.29
N ASN A 222 -2.71 16.97 -7.44
CA ASN A 222 -1.45 17.70 -7.56
C ASN A 222 -0.37 17.08 -6.65
N TYR A 223 0.77 16.68 -7.23
CA TYR A 223 1.97 16.18 -6.52
C TYR A 223 1.74 14.99 -5.56
N ARG A 224 1.33 13.83 -6.08
CA ARG A 224 1.24 12.57 -5.31
C ARG A 224 0.45 12.73 -4.00
N GLY A 225 -0.63 13.51 -4.03
CA GLY A 225 -1.44 13.74 -2.84
C GLY A 225 -0.83 14.70 -1.80
N THR A 226 0.16 15.54 -2.16
CA THR A 226 0.68 16.58 -1.25
C THR A 226 -0.46 17.50 -0.78
N GLY A 227 -0.68 17.58 0.53
CA GLY A 227 -1.80 18.32 1.14
C GLY A 227 -3.09 17.52 1.29
N SER A 228 -3.15 16.28 0.80
CA SER A 228 -4.24 15.37 1.10
C SER A 228 -4.22 15.02 2.58
N LEU A 229 -5.41 14.96 3.18
CA LEU A 229 -5.58 14.46 4.54
C LEU A 229 -5.83 12.95 4.50
N ILE A 230 -5.14 12.23 5.37
CA ILE A 230 -5.22 10.77 5.47
C ILE A 230 -5.77 10.43 6.86
N PRO A 231 -7.08 10.16 6.96
CA PRO A 231 -7.66 9.58 8.16
C PRO A 231 -7.11 8.16 8.35
N HIS A 232 -6.58 7.90 9.54
CA HIS A 232 -6.28 6.57 10.05
C HIS A 232 -7.43 6.19 10.98
N LEU A 233 -8.32 5.30 10.58
CA LEU A 233 -9.51 4.90 11.33
C LEU A 233 -9.19 3.63 12.14
N TYR A 234 -8.88 3.78 13.43
CA TYR A 234 -8.33 2.70 14.26
C TYR A 234 -9.37 1.69 14.72
N LEU A 235 -9.01 0.41 14.61
CA LEU A 235 -9.87 -0.73 14.91
C LEU A 235 -9.60 -1.30 16.31
N THR A 236 -10.66 -1.60 17.05
CA THR A 236 -10.59 -2.34 18.33
C THR A 236 -10.34 -3.84 18.08
N PRO A 237 -9.99 -4.62 19.12
CA PRO A 237 -9.91 -6.08 19.02
C PRO A 237 -11.17 -6.77 18.51
N GLU A 238 -12.34 -6.17 18.74
CA GLU A 238 -13.63 -6.68 18.27
C GLU A 238 -13.92 -6.34 16.81
N GLY A 239 -13.08 -5.53 16.15
CA GLY A 239 -13.29 -5.07 14.78
C GLY A 239 -14.23 -3.86 14.67
N LEU A 240 -14.34 -3.04 15.73
CA LEU A 240 -15.11 -1.79 15.73
C LEU A 240 -14.20 -0.57 15.57
N ILE A 241 -14.74 0.57 15.15
CA ILE A 241 -13.95 1.79 14.98
C ILE A 241 -13.92 2.58 16.27
N SER A 242 -12.71 2.88 16.77
CA SER A 242 -12.53 3.54 18.07
C SER A 242 -12.37 5.06 17.96
N HIS A 243 -11.53 5.51 17.03
CA HIS A 243 -11.19 6.91 16.79
C HIS A 243 -10.49 7.04 15.44
N SER A 244 -10.25 8.27 14.99
CA SER A 244 -9.44 8.55 13.82
C SER A 244 -8.36 9.58 14.11
N LEU A 245 -7.14 9.31 13.65
CA LEU A 245 -6.09 10.32 13.57
C LEU A 245 -5.97 10.80 12.12
N VAL A 246 -6.16 12.09 11.91
CA VAL A 246 -6.09 12.70 10.58
C VAL A 246 -4.86 13.57 10.50
N GLY A 247 -3.95 13.23 9.59
CA GLY A 247 -2.74 13.99 9.28
C GLY A 247 -2.61 14.23 7.78
N PRO A 248 -1.78 15.18 7.36
CA PRO A 248 -1.43 15.32 5.96
C PRO A 248 -0.55 14.16 5.47
N TYR A 249 -0.65 13.82 4.18
CA TYR A 249 0.32 12.93 3.54
C TYR A 249 1.75 13.52 3.63
N ALA A 250 2.75 12.64 3.72
CA ALA A 250 4.15 12.97 4.02
C ALA A 250 4.68 14.18 3.21
N GLY A 251 5.41 15.06 3.89
CA GLY A 251 6.04 16.26 3.29
C GLY A 251 5.35 17.59 3.59
N ALA A 252 4.22 17.60 4.31
CA ALA A 252 3.48 18.81 4.67
C ALA A 252 3.92 19.51 5.99
N GLY A 253 5.10 19.14 6.54
CA GLY A 253 5.65 19.71 7.78
C GLY A 253 5.07 19.10 9.06
N ASP A 254 5.55 19.57 10.23
CA ASP A 254 5.14 19.18 11.60
C ASP A 254 3.69 19.60 11.94
N LEU A 255 2.74 19.30 11.06
CA LEU A 255 1.32 19.45 11.38
C LEU A 255 0.92 18.28 12.28
N SER A 256 0.53 18.59 13.51
CA SER A 256 0.04 17.61 14.46
C SER A 256 -1.22 16.92 13.91
N ASN A 257 -1.26 15.60 13.99
CA ASN A 257 -2.48 14.83 13.69
C ASN A 257 -3.65 15.33 14.56
N LEU A 258 -4.82 15.48 13.95
CA LEU A 258 -6.05 15.80 14.64
C LEU A 258 -6.75 14.50 15.05
N ASP A 259 -7.06 14.37 16.33
CA ASP A 259 -7.81 13.24 16.90
C ASP A 259 -9.32 13.51 16.80
N TYR A 260 -10.02 12.63 16.09
CA TYR A 260 -11.46 12.62 15.93
C TYR A 260 -12.06 11.38 16.60
N LYS A 261 -12.90 11.62 17.61
CA LYS A 261 -13.62 10.62 18.39
C LYS A 261 -15.07 10.50 17.94
N ALA A 262 -15.83 9.62 18.60
CA ALA A 262 -17.26 9.48 18.38
C ALA A 262 -18.00 10.83 18.41
N ASN A 263 -18.95 11.00 17.48
CA ASN A 263 -19.76 12.20 17.25
C ASN A 263 -18.97 13.45 16.80
N GLN A 264 -17.67 13.35 16.56
CA GLN A 264 -16.88 14.44 15.97
C GLN A 264 -16.85 14.29 14.45
N LYS A 265 -17.04 15.42 13.75
CA LYS A 265 -17.09 15.46 12.29
C LYS A 265 -15.72 15.77 11.70
N PHE A 266 -15.19 14.84 10.92
CA PHE A 266 -14.12 15.11 9.96
C PHE A 266 -14.73 15.47 8.60
N THR A 267 -14.13 16.43 7.89
CA THR A 267 -14.56 16.82 6.53
C THR A 267 -13.36 16.85 5.61
N ALA A 268 -13.39 16.06 4.55
CA ALA A 268 -12.44 16.15 3.46
C ALA A 268 -12.83 17.30 2.53
N VAL A 269 -11.84 18.11 2.16
CA VAL A 269 -12.01 19.28 1.29
C VAL A 269 -11.14 19.15 0.05
N ASP A 270 -11.58 19.77 -1.05
CA ASP A 270 -10.78 19.86 -2.27
C ASP A 270 -9.69 20.94 -2.21
N MET A 271 -8.97 21.12 -3.31
CA MET A 271 -7.92 22.13 -3.47
C MET A 271 -8.38 23.58 -3.25
N LEU A 272 -9.70 23.85 -3.33
CA LEU A 272 -10.29 25.17 -3.12
C LEU A 272 -10.87 25.31 -1.70
N GLY A 273 -10.69 24.31 -0.84
CA GLY A 273 -11.26 24.27 0.51
C GLY A 273 -12.76 23.97 0.53
N ARG A 274 -13.34 23.51 -0.59
CA ARG A 274 -14.77 23.16 -0.65
C ARG A 274 -14.96 21.75 -0.08
N PRO A 275 -16.00 21.51 0.74
CA PRO A 275 -16.28 20.18 1.28
C PRO A 275 -16.60 19.20 0.15
N VAL A 276 -16.08 17.97 0.26
CA VAL A 276 -16.35 16.87 -0.67
C VAL A 276 -17.16 15.79 0.03
N PHE A 277 -16.65 15.31 1.16
CA PHE A 277 -17.35 14.37 2.03
C PHE A 277 -17.05 14.62 3.50
N SER A 278 -17.83 14.00 4.37
CA SER A 278 -17.56 14.00 5.80
C SER A 278 -17.80 12.64 6.44
N LEU A 279 -17.07 12.39 7.52
CA LEU A 279 -17.13 11.18 8.33
C LEU A 279 -17.46 11.58 9.78
N ILE A 280 -18.39 10.84 10.39
CA ILE A 280 -18.68 10.91 11.83
C ILE A 280 -18.66 9.49 12.37
N LEU A 281 -17.77 9.22 13.32
CA LEU A 281 -17.74 7.94 14.03
C LEU A 281 -18.90 7.85 15.01
N THR A 282 -19.60 6.71 15.07
CA THR A 282 -20.68 6.52 16.04
C THR A 282 -20.14 6.00 17.38
N PRO A 283 -20.82 6.24 18.51
CA PRO A 283 -20.43 5.68 19.81
C PRO A 283 -20.36 4.15 19.84
N GLU A 284 -21.14 3.49 18.99
CA GLU A 284 -21.18 2.03 18.83
C GLU A 284 -20.06 1.49 17.92
N GLY A 285 -19.20 2.38 17.42
CA GLY A 285 -18.05 2.04 16.59
C GLY A 285 -18.34 1.88 15.10
N GLY A 286 -19.44 2.45 14.61
CA GLY A 286 -19.75 2.54 13.17
C GLY A 286 -19.34 3.87 12.53
N ILE A 287 -19.78 4.11 11.29
CA ILE A 287 -19.53 5.37 10.56
C ILE A 287 -20.84 5.90 9.97
N ASN A 288 -21.07 7.21 10.13
CA ASN A 288 -21.94 7.97 9.24
C ASN A 288 -21.08 8.71 8.20
N PHE A 289 -21.36 8.46 6.94
CA PHE A 289 -20.63 9.01 5.79
C PHE A 289 -21.58 9.88 4.98
N ALA A 290 -21.18 11.11 4.67
CA ALA A 290 -22.06 12.05 3.97
C ALA A 290 -21.32 12.79 2.84
N ARG A 291 -22.02 12.95 1.71
CA ARG A 291 -21.61 13.83 0.62
C ARG A 291 -21.84 15.29 1.00
N TYR A 292 -21.11 16.20 0.37
CA TYR A 292 -21.14 17.64 0.63
C TYR A 292 -22.54 18.29 0.65
N ASP A 293 -23.52 17.72 -0.06
CA ASP A 293 -24.89 18.23 -0.16
C ASP A 293 -25.88 17.59 0.84
N GLY A 294 -25.39 16.73 1.73
CA GLY A 294 -26.15 16.18 2.85
C GLY A 294 -26.78 14.81 2.60
N LEU A 295 -26.65 14.21 1.41
CA LEU A 295 -26.92 12.78 1.27
C LEU A 295 -25.97 11.98 2.16
N GLN A 296 -26.51 10.97 2.85
CA GLN A 296 -25.76 10.25 3.87
C GLN A 296 -26.03 8.74 3.84
N CYS A 297 -25.00 7.99 4.19
CA CYS A 297 -25.02 6.58 4.45
C CYS A 297 -24.61 6.32 5.91
N SER A 298 -25.22 5.31 6.51
CA SER A 298 -24.76 4.72 7.78
C SER A 298 -24.16 3.35 7.48
N LEU A 299 -22.99 3.09 8.08
CA LEU A 299 -22.24 1.86 7.98
C LEU A 299 -22.12 1.24 9.38
N ARG A 300 -22.64 0.02 9.56
CA ARG A 300 -22.71 -0.66 10.87
C ARG A 300 -22.28 -2.12 10.76
N PRO A 301 -21.66 -2.71 11.79
CA PRO A 301 -21.36 -4.14 11.80
C PRO A 301 -22.66 -4.96 11.84
N LEU A 302 -22.65 -6.16 11.24
CA LEU A 302 -23.80 -7.08 11.32
C LEU A 302 -23.98 -7.72 12.70
N ALA A 303 -22.87 -7.90 13.42
CA ALA A 303 -22.85 -8.47 14.76
C ALA A 303 -21.82 -7.74 15.64
N GLN A 304 -20.92 -8.48 16.32
CA GLN A 304 -19.98 -7.93 17.31
C GLN A 304 -19.01 -6.88 16.73
N GLY A 305 -18.66 -6.98 15.46
CA GLY A 305 -17.82 -6.02 14.75
C GLY A 305 -17.82 -6.25 13.24
N PHE A 306 -17.05 -5.45 12.50
CA PHE A 306 -17.11 -5.44 11.03
C PHE A 306 -16.55 -6.70 10.38
N GLN A 307 -15.80 -7.55 11.07
CA GLN A 307 -15.39 -8.88 10.60
C GLN A 307 -16.61 -9.76 10.23
N SER A 308 -17.76 -9.52 10.86
CA SER A 308 -19.00 -10.24 10.56
C SER A 308 -19.66 -9.82 9.24
N GLY A 309 -19.16 -8.76 8.59
CA GLY A 309 -19.80 -8.06 7.48
C GLY A 309 -20.33 -6.70 7.90
N ILE A 310 -20.87 -5.96 6.93
CA ILE A 310 -21.30 -4.58 7.09
C ILE A 310 -22.70 -4.35 6.50
N GLU A 311 -23.57 -3.69 7.26
CA GLU A 311 -24.81 -3.11 6.76
C GLU A 311 -24.52 -1.69 6.26
N VAL A 312 -24.83 -1.42 5.00
CA VAL A 312 -24.78 -0.11 4.37
C VAL A 312 -26.22 0.38 4.16
N SER A 313 -26.56 1.52 4.75
CA SER A 313 -27.90 2.12 4.68
C SER A 313 -27.82 3.56 4.17
N CYS A 314 -28.22 3.78 2.92
CA CYS A 314 -28.18 5.08 2.23
C CYS A 314 -29.57 5.50 1.74
N PRO A 315 -30.44 6.13 2.55
CA PRO A 315 -31.77 6.53 2.07
C PRO A 315 -31.69 7.47 0.84
N PRO A 316 -32.54 7.28 -0.19
CA PRO A 316 -33.71 6.38 -0.23
C PRO A 316 -33.41 4.95 -0.74
N PHE A 317 -32.16 4.60 -0.99
CA PHE A 317 -31.80 3.29 -1.52
C PHE A 317 -32.04 2.16 -0.50
N PRO A 318 -32.35 0.94 -0.97
CA PRO A 318 -32.42 -0.22 -0.11
C PRO A 318 -31.11 -0.42 0.66
N LYS A 319 -31.22 -0.97 1.87
CA LYS A 319 -30.04 -1.41 2.62
C LYS A 319 -29.35 -2.56 1.88
N LYS A 320 -28.03 -2.59 1.97
CA LYS A 320 -27.18 -3.66 1.45
C LYS A 320 -26.33 -4.25 2.56
N ILE A 321 -26.13 -5.56 2.52
CA ILE A 321 -25.20 -6.27 3.38
C ILE A 321 -23.99 -6.65 2.55
N ILE A 322 -22.81 -6.11 2.90
CA ILE A 322 -21.56 -6.41 2.21
C ILE A 322 -20.72 -7.35 3.08
N LYS A 323 -20.11 -8.35 2.45
CA LYS A 323 -19.11 -9.21 3.06
C LYS A 323 -17.99 -9.49 2.06
N VAL A 324 -16.76 -9.45 2.54
CA VAL A 324 -15.54 -9.66 1.77
C VAL A 324 -14.72 -10.77 2.40
N GLU A 325 -14.24 -11.67 1.57
CA GLU A 325 -13.34 -12.75 1.97
C GLU A 325 -12.06 -12.67 1.12
N ASP A 326 -10.90 -12.78 1.76
CA ASP A 326 -9.60 -12.85 1.09
C ASP A 326 -9.03 -14.27 1.22
N ASP A 327 -9.14 -15.05 0.15
CA ASP A 327 -8.59 -16.40 0.08
C ASP A 327 -7.14 -16.35 -0.39
N LEU A 328 -6.24 -16.25 0.58
CA LEU A 328 -4.78 -16.24 0.37
C LEU A 328 -4.25 -17.50 -0.33
N LYS A 329 -4.99 -18.61 -0.29
CA LYS A 329 -4.55 -19.87 -0.89
C LYS A 329 -4.85 -19.91 -2.38
N THR A 330 -6.02 -19.43 -2.79
CA THR A 330 -6.42 -19.38 -4.21
C THR A 330 -6.08 -18.06 -4.87
N GLY A 331 -5.74 -17.02 -4.10
CA GLY A 331 -5.50 -15.68 -4.62
C GLY A 331 -6.79 -15.02 -5.05
N GLU A 332 -7.82 -15.03 -4.21
CA GLU A 332 -9.16 -14.52 -4.54
C GLU A 332 -9.69 -13.55 -3.49
N ILE A 333 -10.12 -12.35 -3.92
CA ILE A 333 -10.95 -11.45 -3.11
C ILE A 333 -12.40 -11.65 -3.56
N LYS A 334 -13.27 -12.12 -2.65
CA LYS A 334 -14.68 -12.40 -2.94
C LYS A 334 -15.55 -11.38 -2.25
N GLU A 335 -16.26 -10.57 -3.02
CA GLU A 335 -17.29 -9.66 -2.54
C GLU A 335 -18.65 -10.36 -2.65
N SER A 336 -19.41 -10.35 -1.56
CA SER A 336 -20.81 -10.75 -1.53
C SER A 336 -21.70 -9.58 -1.11
N ILE A 337 -22.80 -9.40 -1.82
CA ILE A 337 -23.84 -8.40 -1.54
C ILE A 337 -25.14 -9.15 -1.27
N ASP A 338 -25.75 -8.91 -0.11
CA ASP A 338 -26.99 -9.55 0.34
C ASP A 338 -26.94 -11.10 0.32
N GLY A 339 -25.74 -11.65 0.54
CA GLY A 339 -25.49 -13.09 0.58
C GLY A 339 -25.20 -13.74 -0.77
N GLU A 340 -25.22 -12.97 -1.87
CA GLU A 340 -24.85 -13.44 -3.21
C GLU A 340 -23.48 -12.93 -3.60
N ILE A 341 -22.66 -13.76 -4.25
CA ILE A 341 -21.35 -13.35 -4.76
C ILE A 341 -21.57 -12.34 -5.89
N SER A 342 -21.13 -11.11 -5.66
CA SER A 342 -21.22 -9.99 -6.60
C SER A 342 -19.98 -9.94 -7.50
N SER A 343 -18.79 -10.10 -6.89
CA SER A 343 -17.52 -9.97 -7.60
C SER A 343 -16.49 -10.98 -7.06
N ILE A 344 -15.63 -11.48 -7.95
CA ILE A 344 -14.42 -12.23 -7.58
C ILE A 344 -13.24 -11.60 -8.30
N PHE A 345 -12.26 -11.12 -7.55
CA PHE A 345 -11.01 -10.59 -8.08
C PHE A 345 -9.89 -11.60 -7.86
N HIS A 346 -9.18 -11.95 -8.93
CA HIS A 346 -8.07 -12.89 -8.85
C HIS A 346 -6.75 -12.15 -8.80
N TYR A 347 -5.88 -12.51 -7.86
CA TYR A 347 -4.56 -11.94 -7.70
C TYR A 347 -3.49 -13.03 -7.59
N ASP A 348 -2.25 -12.66 -7.89
CA ASP A 348 -1.09 -13.51 -7.76
C ASP A 348 -0.70 -13.64 -6.29
N SER A 349 -0.90 -14.83 -5.71
CA SER A 349 -0.63 -15.08 -4.28
C SER A 349 0.85 -14.93 -3.87
N ALA A 350 1.77 -14.75 -4.81
CA ALA A 350 3.17 -14.45 -4.52
C ALA A 350 3.44 -12.95 -4.28
N ASN A 351 2.71 -12.05 -4.96
CA ASN A 351 3.01 -10.61 -4.97
C ASN A 351 1.79 -9.68 -4.81
N GLY A 352 0.57 -10.21 -4.79
CA GLY A 352 -0.67 -9.44 -4.66
C GLY A 352 -1.12 -8.79 -5.97
N ALA A 353 -0.40 -8.94 -7.07
CA ALA A 353 -0.76 -8.31 -8.34
C ALA A 353 -2.09 -8.87 -8.87
N LEU A 354 -3.01 -7.98 -9.25
CA LEU A 354 -4.26 -8.34 -9.91
C LEU A 354 -3.96 -9.09 -11.23
N LEU A 355 -4.53 -10.28 -11.40
CA LEU A 355 -4.33 -11.15 -12.57
C LEU A 355 -5.35 -10.89 -13.68
N GLN A 356 -6.59 -10.54 -13.32
CA GLN A 356 -7.66 -10.21 -14.25
C GLN A 356 -8.56 -9.13 -13.62
N PRO A 357 -8.81 -7.99 -14.30
CA PRO A 357 -9.76 -6.98 -13.86
C PRO A 357 -11.22 -7.38 -14.08
#